data_AF-A0A7U9SB07-F1
#
_entry.id   AF-A0A7U9SB07-F1
#
_cell.length_a   1.000
_cell.length_b   1.000
_cell.length_c   1.000
_cell.angle_alpha   90.00
_cell.angle_beta   90.00
_cell.angle_gamma   90.00
#
_symmetry.space_group_name_H-M   'P 1'
#
loop_
_entity.id
_entity.type
_entity.pdbx_description
1 polymer ?
#
loop_
_entity_poly.entity_id
_entity_poly.type
_entity_poly.pdbx_seq_one_letter_code
_entity_poly.pdbx_strand_id
1 'polypeptide(L)'
;MKRIKEYAYGFNTDEELIIYSEIGEEKSVYQNYCEWRAYVCEKYGGGKYAEPTLKNFVHFLKREKNLIMSRKEMWSGCTMPLLTVFITIVYTFVFSVVNVINTYNNSINTLIDEEFLEYTGYNPKMIYQALEQNLHSGMCFYIWGAFLMGVVVLMFLFFASVRIRSNNLKNEFYSDYITIVQEIIEEQRSGKAEMA
;
A
#
# COMPACT_ATOMS: atom_id res chain seq x y z
N MET A 1 -5.65 17.55 23.26
CA MET A 1 -5.49 16.48 24.26
C MET A 1 -5.95 15.16 23.64
N LYS A 2 -5.03 14.30 23.21
CA LYS A 2 -5.39 12.95 22.69
C LYS A 2 -6.01 12.19 23.86
N ARG A 3 -7.25 11.71 23.73
CA ARG A 3 -7.85 10.80 24.71
C ARG A 3 -7.02 9.51 24.68
N ILE A 4 -6.14 9.34 25.67
CA ILE A 4 -5.55 8.05 25.98
C ILE A 4 -6.74 7.18 26.39
N LYS A 5 -7.14 6.26 25.52
CA LYS A 5 -8.09 5.22 25.92
C LYS A 5 -7.32 4.35 26.90
N GLU A 6 -7.47 4.59 28.20
CA GLU A 6 -7.17 3.57 29.19
C GLU A 6 -8.17 2.43 28.93
N TYR A 7 -7.73 1.46 28.14
CA TYR A 7 -8.45 0.21 28.00
C TYR A 7 -8.41 -0.48 29.36
N ALA A 8 -9.55 -1.00 29.83
CA ALA A 8 -9.70 -1.64 31.14
C ALA A 8 -8.74 -2.83 31.41
N TYR A 9 -7.91 -3.18 30.43
CA TYR A 9 -6.97 -4.30 30.41
C TYR A 9 -5.50 -3.87 30.50
N GLY A 10 -5.19 -2.58 30.67
CA GLY A 10 -3.80 -2.10 30.67
C GLY A 10 -3.08 -2.36 29.33
N PHE A 11 -3.85 -2.36 28.24
CA PHE A 11 -3.40 -2.70 26.90
C PHE A 11 -3.25 -1.43 26.06
N ASN A 12 -2.01 -1.02 25.80
CA ASN A 12 -1.71 0.05 24.85
C ASN A 12 -1.34 -0.57 23.50
N THR A 13 -2.22 -0.45 22.51
CA THR A 13 -2.02 -1.06 21.19
C THR A 13 -0.76 -0.57 20.48
N ASP A 14 -0.41 0.71 20.61
CA ASP A 14 0.74 1.26 19.89
C ASP A 14 2.06 0.75 20.50
N GLU A 15 2.16 0.71 21.83
CA GLU A 15 3.32 0.17 22.54
C GLU A 15 3.49 -1.34 22.32
N GLU A 16 2.39 -2.09 22.48
CA GLU A 16 2.42 -3.55 22.32
C GLU A 16 2.74 -3.98 20.88
N LEU A 17 2.31 -3.19 19.89
CA LEU A 17 2.65 -3.44 18.49
C LEU A 17 4.13 -3.16 18.19
N ILE A 18 4.71 -2.11 18.78
CA ILE A 18 6.15 -1.83 18.65
C ILE A 18 6.94 -3.01 19.19
N ILE A 19 6.64 -3.42 20.42
CA ILE A 19 7.26 -4.59 21.08
C ILE A 19 7.15 -5.84 20.19
N TYR A 20 5.95 -6.12 19.67
CA TYR A 20 5.73 -7.28 18.82
C TYR A 20 6.50 -7.21 17.50
N SER A 21 6.62 -6.02 16.91
CA SER A 21 7.31 -5.83 15.63
C SER A 21 8.82 -5.98 15.71
N GLU A 22 9.39 -5.77 16.90
CA GLU A 22 10.83 -5.82 17.15
C GLU A 22 11.31 -7.20 17.62
N ILE A 23 10.42 -8.19 17.81
CA ILE A 23 10.80 -9.53 18.30
C ILE A 23 11.94 -10.13 17.44
N GLY A 24 13.03 -10.52 18.10
CA GLY A 24 14.22 -11.08 17.43
C GLY A 24 15.20 -10.06 16.87
N GLU A 25 14.94 -8.75 17.00
CA GLU A 25 15.92 -7.71 16.70
C GLU A 25 16.94 -7.52 17.84
N GLU A 26 18.12 -7.00 17.51
CA GLU A 26 19.26 -6.85 18.44
C GLU A 26 18.94 -5.97 19.68
N LYS A 27 17.98 -5.04 19.53
CA LYS A 27 17.53 -4.14 20.61
C LYS A 27 16.16 -4.50 21.19
N SER A 28 15.59 -5.64 20.78
CA SER A 28 14.29 -6.07 21.23
C SER A 28 14.26 -6.32 22.73
N VAL A 29 13.12 -6.01 23.36
CA VAL A 29 12.84 -6.42 24.75
C VAL A 29 12.75 -7.95 24.85
N TYR A 30 12.32 -8.63 23.78
CA TYR A 30 12.17 -10.09 23.71
C TYR A 30 13.00 -10.68 22.58
N GLN A 31 13.88 -11.62 22.89
CA GLN A 31 14.79 -12.22 21.91
C GLN A 31 14.07 -13.15 20.93
N ASN A 32 12.92 -13.70 21.31
CA ASN A 32 12.15 -14.62 20.49
C ASN A 32 10.65 -14.58 20.84
N TYR A 33 9.84 -15.21 19.99
CA TYR A 33 8.38 -15.27 20.15
C TYR A 33 7.96 -15.97 21.45
N CYS A 34 8.71 -16.98 21.91
CA CYS A 34 8.36 -17.71 23.13
C CYS A 34 8.47 -16.82 24.38
N GLU A 35 9.51 -15.99 24.46
CA GLU A 35 9.68 -15.00 25.53
C GLU A 35 8.56 -13.97 25.52
N TRP A 36 8.23 -13.43 24.34
CA TRP A 36 7.11 -12.50 24.22
C TRP A 36 5.77 -13.15 24.61
N ARG A 37 5.51 -14.40 24.18
CA ARG A 37 4.32 -15.16 24.58
C ARG A 37 4.26 -15.35 26.09
N ALA A 38 5.39 -15.69 26.72
CA ALA A 38 5.47 -15.85 28.17
C ALA A 38 5.13 -14.54 28.90
N TYR A 39 5.60 -13.39 28.40
CA TYR A 39 5.20 -12.07 28.91
C TYR A 39 3.68 -11.85 28.83
N VAL A 40 3.05 -12.17 27.70
CA VAL A 40 1.59 -12.03 27.54
C VAL A 40 0.85 -12.96 28.51
N CYS A 41 1.31 -14.22 28.64
CA CYS A 41 0.79 -15.17 29.62
C CYS A 41 0.93 -14.68 31.06
N GLU A 42 2.07 -14.08 31.42
CA GLU A 42 2.28 -13.52 32.76
C GLU A 42 1.37 -12.29 33.00
N LYS A 43 1.19 -11.44 31.99
CA LYS A 43 0.37 -10.23 32.08
C LYS A 43 -1.11 -10.54 32.30
N TYR A 44 -1.68 -11.48 31.55
CA TYR A 44 -3.12 -11.76 31.57
C TYR A 44 -3.52 -13.06 32.29
N GLY A 45 -2.56 -13.95 32.55
CA GLY A 45 -2.78 -15.25 33.21
C GLY A 45 -2.75 -15.20 34.74
N GLY A 46 -2.64 -16.37 35.37
CA GLY A 46 -2.50 -16.51 36.83
C GLY A 46 -3.71 -16.03 37.64
N GLY A 47 -4.91 -15.96 37.04
CA GLY A 47 -6.13 -15.51 37.71
C GLY A 47 -6.20 -14.00 37.98
N LYS A 48 -5.27 -13.19 37.43
CA LYS A 48 -5.24 -11.72 37.61
C LYS A 48 -6.50 -11.03 37.06
N TYR A 49 -7.10 -11.59 36.03
CA TYR A 49 -8.35 -11.12 35.42
C TYR A 49 -9.42 -12.21 35.48
N ALA A 50 -10.65 -11.79 35.75
CA ALA A 50 -11.81 -12.68 35.69
C ALA A 50 -12.10 -13.12 34.24
N GLU A 51 -12.55 -14.36 34.06
CA GLU A 51 -12.98 -14.91 32.77
C GLU A 51 -13.88 -13.98 31.92
N PRO A 52 -14.96 -13.36 32.45
CA PRO A 52 -15.78 -12.43 31.65
C PRO A 52 -15.00 -11.20 31.17
N THR A 53 -14.03 -10.72 31.95
CA THR A 53 -13.14 -9.61 31.58
C THR A 53 -12.24 -10.02 30.41
N LEU A 54 -11.63 -11.21 30.47
CA LEU A 54 -10.80 -11.74 29.39
C LEU A 54 -11.61 -12.01 28.11
N LYS A 55 -12.85 -12.53 28.23
CA LYS A 55 -13.76 -12.68 27.08
C LYS A 55 -14.06 -11.34 26.41
N ASN A 56 -14.33 -10.30 27.20
CA ASN A 56 -14.56 -8.96 26.66
C ASN A 56 -13.30 -8.39 25.98
N PHE A 57 -12.11 -8.68 26.51
CA PHE A 57 -10.85 -8.31 25.87
C PHE A 57 -10.66 -9.00 24.51
N VAL A 58 -10.95 -10.30 24.42
CA VAL A 58 -10.93 -11.04 23.14
C VAL A 58 -11.91 -10.41 22.13
N HIS A 59 -13.11 -10.00 22.57
CA HIS A 59 -14.06 -9.30 21.70
C HIS A 59 -13.51 -7.97 21.17
N PHE A 60 -12.82 -7.20 22.02
CA PHE A 60 -12.14 -5.99 21.60
C PHE A 60 -11.07 -6.29 20.54
N LEU A 61 -10.19 -7.27 20.78
CA LEU A 61 -9.14 -7.65 19.82
C LEU A 61 -9.71 -8.12 18.49
N LYS A 62 -10.79 -8.92 18.50
CA LYS A 62 -11.50 -9.37 17.29
C LYS A 62 -12.06 -8.20 16.49
N ARG A 63 -12.64 -7.19 17.17
CA ARG A 63 -13.14 -5.98 16.52
C ARG A 63 -12.01 -5.24 15.81
N GLU A 64 -10.89 -5.00 16.49
CA GLU A 64 -9.76 -4.28 15.91
C GLU A 64 -9.13 -5.07 14.74
N LYS A 65 -8.97 -6.40 14.89
CA LYS A 65 -8.54 -7.28 13.80
C LYS A 65 -9.42 -7.15 12.56
N ASN A 66 -10.75 -7.19 12.73
CA ASN A 66 -11.70 -7.06 11.63
C ASN A 66 -11.59 -5.69 10.93
N LEU A 67 -11.35 -4.60 11.68
CA LEU A 67 -11.13 -3.28 11.10
C LEU A 67 -9.85 -3.24 10.25
N ILE A 68 -8.77 -3.91 10.68
CA ILE A 68 -7.54 -4.03 9.91
C ILE A 68 -7.73 -4.89 8.65
N MET A 69 -8.43 -6.02 8.76
CA MET A 69 -8.75 -6.87 7.62
C MET A 69 -9.57 -6.11 6.57
N SER A 70 -10.62 -5.41 6.98
CA SER A 70 -11.43 -4.59 6.07
C SER A 70 -10.59 -3.52 5.36
N ARG A 71 -9.67 -2.86 6.07
CA ARG A 71 -8.75 -1.89 5.44
C ARG A 71 -7.78 -2.56 4.46
N LYS A 72 -7.25 -3.74 4.79
CA LYS A 72 -6.39 -4.52 3.88
C LYS A 72 -7.13 -4.91 2.61
N GLU A 73 -8.36 -5.40 2.75
CA GLU A 73 -9.23 -5.75 1.62
C GLU A 73 -9.52 -4.52 0.75
N MET A 74 -9.78 -3.36 1.37
CA MET A 74 -9.93 -2.10 0.63
C MET A 74 -8.67 -1.73 -0.16
N TRP A 75 -7.48 -1.80 0.45
CA TRP A 75 -6.23 -1.51 -0.26
C TRP A 75 -5.98 -2.51 -1.40
N SER A 76 -6.19 -3.80 -1.15
CA SER A 76 -6.06 -4.85 -2.17
C SER A 76 -7.07 -4.65 -3.32
N GLY A 77 -8.31 -4.30 -2.97
CA GLY A 77 -9.41 -4.09 -3.90
C GLY A 77 -9.28 -2.80 -4.72
N CYS A 78 -8.69 -1.74 -4.16
CA CYS A 78 -8.44 -0.49 -4.88
C CYS A 78 -7.19 -0.53 -5.77
N THR A 79 -6.20 -1.36 -5.45
CA THR A 79 -4.94 -1.41 -6.20
C THR A 79 -5.15 -1.89 -7.64
N MET A 80 -6.00 -2.90 -7.86
CA MET A 80 -6.26 -3.46 -9.20
C MET A 80 -6.96 -2.46 -10.14
N PRO A 81 -8.09 -1.81 -9.76
CA PRO A 81 -8.72 -0.79 -10.60
C PRO A 81 -7.79 0.39 -10.94
N LEU A 82 -6.98 0.84 -9.97
CA LEU A 82 -6.04 1.94 -10.20
C LEU A 82 -4.93 1.55 -11.19
N LEU A 83 -4.41 0.33 -11.09
CA LEU A 83 -3.48 -0.23 -12.07
C LEU A 83 -4.11 -0.32 -13.47
N THR A 84 -5.36 -0.76 -13.57
CA THR A 84 -6.07 -0.84 -14.85
C THR A 84 -6.26 0.53 -15.50
N VAL A 85 -6.65 1.55 -14.72
CA VAL A 85 -6.74 2.94 -15.20
C VAL A 85 -5.38 3.41 -15.69
N PHE A 86 -4.32 3.15 -14.93
CA PHE A 86 -2.98 3.53 -15.32
C PHE A 86 -2.52 2.88 -16.63
N ILE A 87 -2.71 1.56 -16.77
CA ILE A 87 -2.38 0.82 -17.99
C ILE A 87 -3.14 1.40 -19.18
N THR A 88 -4.41 1.74 -19.00
CA THR A 88 -5.23 2.40 -20.04
C THR A 88 -4.62 3.74 -20.45
N ILE A 89 -4.23 4.58 -19.50
CA ILE A 89 -3.60 5.88 -19.81
C ILE A 89 -2.28 5.68 -20.55
N VAL A 90 -1.43 4.76 -20.09
CA VAL A 90 -0.16 4.43 -20.77
C VAL A 90 -0.40 3.94 -22.20
N TYR A 91 -1.41 3.09 -22.40
CA TYR A 91 -1.79 2.61 -23.72
C TYR A 91 -2.22 3.78 -24.62
N THR A 92 -3.15 4.63 -24.18
CA THR A 92 -3.57 5.83 -24.92
C THR A 92 -2.40 6.74 -25.25
N PHE A 93 -1.47 6.88 -24.32
CA PHE A 93 -0.28 7.69 -24.47
C PHE A 93 0.64 7.17 -25.60
N VAL A 94 0.90 5.85 -25.63
CA VAL A 94 1.69 5.22 -26.70
C VAL A 94 1.04 5.44 -28.06
N PHE A 95 -0.29 5.26 -28.18
CA PHE A 95 -1.01 5.51 -29.43
C PHE A 95 -0.94 6.98 -29.85
N SER A 96 -0.98 7.91 -28.90
CA SER A 96 -0.84 9.34 -29.20
C SER A 96 0.55 9.66 -29.79
N VAL A 97 1.63 9.12 -29.21
CA VAL A 97 2.99 9.28 -29.73
C VAL A 97 3.12 8.71 -31.14
N VAL A 98 2.63 7.49 -31.37
CA VAL A 98 2.63 6.87 -32.71
C VAL A 98 1.87 7.73 -33.72
N ASN A 99 0.73 8.30 -33.33
CA ASN A 99 -0.04 9.17 -34.20
C ASN A 99 0.71 10.45 -34.57
N VAL A 100 1.39 11.09 -33.61
CA VAL A 100 2.22 12.28 -33.88
C VAL A 100 3.34 11.98 -34.87
N ILE A 101 4.02 10.84 -34.71
CA ILE A 101 5.07 10.40 -35.64
C ILE A 101 4.48 10.14 -37.04
N ASN A 102 3.33 9.49 -37.13
CA ASN A 102 2.66 9.24 -38.41
C ASN A 102 2.23 10.54 -39.10
N THR A 103 1.66 11.50 -38.35
CA THR A 103 1.30 12.82 -38.89
C THR A 103 2.53 13.57 -39.39
N TYR A 104 3.65 13.52 -38.65
CA TYR A 104 4.91 14.11 -39.08
C TYR A 104 5.42 13.50 -40.39
N ASN A 105 5.48 12.16 -40.46
CA ASN A 105 5.93 11.43 -41.66
C ASN A 105 5.03 11.74 -42.87
N ASN A 106 3.71 11.77 -42.68
CA ASN A 106 2.77 12.15 -43.74
C ASN A 106 3.00 13.59 -44.21
N SER A 107 3.22 14.53 -43.28
CA SER A 107 3.46 15.94 -43.61
C SER A 107 4.74 16.13 -44.42
N ILE A 108 5.82 15.40 -44.07
CA ILE A 108 7.04 15.37 -44.88
C ILE A 108 6.76 14.83 -46.28
N ASN A 109 6.10 13.67 -46.38
CA ASN A 109 5.82 13.05 -47.68
C ASN A 109 4.97 13.96 -48.59
N THR A 110 4.06 14.77 -48.02
CA THR A 110 3.29 15.76 -48.79
C THR A 110 4.08 17.01 -49.17
N LEU A 111 5.10 17.38 -48.40
CA LEU A 111 5.96 18.55 -48.67
C LEU A 111 7.10 18.24 -49.65
N ILE A 112 7.45 16.96 -49.84
CA ILE A 112 8.45 16.50 -50.81
C ILE A 112 7.95 16.60 -52.25
N ASP A 113 6.66 16.90 -52.47
CA ASP A 113 6.13 17.21 -53.79
C ASP A 113 6.68 18.57 -54.26
N GLU A 114 7.87 18.55 -54.86
CA GLU A 114 8.65 19.73 -55.30
C GLU A 114 7.80 20.70 -56.14
N GLU A 115 6.83 20.17 -56.89
CA GLU A 115 5.88 20.92 -57.74
C GLU A 115 4.98 21.88 -56.92
N PHE A 116 4.65 21.54 -55.66
CA PHE A 116 3.80 22.37 -54.79
C PHE A 116 4.60 23.50 -54.09
N LEU A 117 5.88 23.25 -53.79
CA LEU A 117 6.78 24.23 -53.19
C LEU A 117 7.20 25.31 -54.20
N GLU A 118 7.43 24.93 -55.46
CA GLU A 118 7.78 25.86 -56.54
C GLU A 118 6.60 26.80 -56.87
N TYR A 119 5.36 26.30 -56.80
CA TYR A 119 4.15 27.07 -57.10
C TYR A 119 3.73 28.06 -55.99
N THR A 120 4.05 27.77 -54.73
CA THR A 120 3.60 28.56 -53.57
C THR A 120 4.59 29.61 -53.08
N GLY A 121 5.84 29.60 -53.57
CA GLY A 121 6.88 30.58 -53.21
C GLY A 121 7.39 30.47 -51.76
N TYR A 122 7.03 29.40 -51.04
CA TYR A 122 7.46 29.17 -49.67
C TYR A 122 8.88 28.60 -49.62
N ASN A 123 9.70 29.07 -48.66
CA ASN A 123 11.03 28.54 -48.45
C ASN A 123 10.96 27.15 -47.77
N PRO A 124 11.28 26.05 -48.47
CA PRO A 124 11.13 24.68 -47.95
C PRO A 124 11.90 24.46 -46.65
N LYS A 125 13.07 25.11 -46.52
CA LYS A 125 13.91 25.00 -45.31
C LYS A 125 13.19 25.51 -44.05
N MET A 126 12.39 26.58 -44.17
CA MET A 126 11.63 27.09 -43.02
C MET A 126 10.49 26.16 -42.62
N ILE A 127 9.88 25.47 -43.58
CA ILE A 127 8.80 24.51 -43.30
C ILE A 127 9.37 23.27 -42.60
N TYR A 128 10.48 22.71 -43.09
CA TYR A 128 11.13 21.58 -42.43
C TYR A 128 11.59 21.92 -41.00
N GLN A 129 12.16 23.11 -40.79
CA GLN A 129 12.56 23.57 -39.45
C GLN A 129 11.36 23.70 -38.50
N ALA A 130 10.23 24.25 -38.97
CA ALA A 130 9.02 24.35 -38.17
C ALA A 130 8.44 22.96 -37.82
N LEU A 131 8.49 22.01 -38.76
CA LEU A 131 8.03 20.64 -38.57
C LEU A 131 8.92 19.90 -37.55
N GLU A 132 10.23 20.02 -37.67
CA GLU A 132 11.22 19.42 -36.76
C GLU A 132 11.09 19.99 -35.34
N GLN A 133 10.94 21.32 -35.22
CA GLN A 133 10.73 21.98 -33.93
C GLN A 133 9.43 21.52 -33.26
N ASN A 134 8.35 21.36 -34.03
CA ASN A 134 7.07 20.85 -33.51
C ASN A 134 7.18 19.38 -33.08
N LEU A 135 7.85 18.53 -33.87
CA LEU A 135 8.09 17.14 -33.49
C LEU A 135 8.94 17.04 -32.22
N HIS A 136 10.03 17.78 -32.14
CA HIS A 136 10.91 17.79 -30.97
C HIS A 136 10.18 18.28 -29.72
N SER A 137 9.43 19.39 -29.82
CA SER A 137 8.62 19.92 -28.72
C SER A 137 7.57 18.91 -28.25
N GLY A 138 6.84 18.30 -29.19
CA GLY A 138 5.86 17.26 -28.91
C GLY A 138 6.50 16.06 -28.20
N MET A 139 7.57 15.51 -28.76
CA MET A 139 8.29 14.37 -28.15
C MET A 139 8.84 14.70 -26.76
N CYS A 140 9.37 15.91 -26.53
CA CYS A 140 9.81 16.36 -25.22
C CYS A 140 8.65 16.38 -24.20
N PHE A 141 7.49 16.93 -24.59
CA PHE A 141 6.30 16.92 -23.74
C PHE A 141 5.88 15.49 -23.37
N TYR A 142 5.92 14.56 -24.34
CA TYR A 142 5.61 13.16 -24.07
C TYR A 142 6.65 12.52 -23.13
N ILE A 143 7.95 12.69 -23.35
CA ILE A 143 8.98 12.13 -22.46
C ILE A 143 8.79 12.60 -21.01
N TRP A 144 8.53 13.89 -20.80
CA TRP A 144 8.26 14.45 -19.47
C TRP A 144 6.96 13.92 -18.87
N GLY A 145 5.90 13.81 -19.67
CA GLY A 145 4.63 13.23 -19.24
C GLY A 145 4.77 11.78 -18.79
N ALA A 146 5.49 10.96 -19.56
CA ALA A 146 5.76 9.56 -19.23
C ALA A 146 6.61 9.43 -17.95
N PHE A 147 7.63 10.27 -17.80
CA PHE A 147 8.45 10.31 -16.59
C PHE A 147 7.63 10.64 -15.34
N LEU A 148 6.84 11.71 -15.39
CA LEU A 148 6.00 12.14 -14.25
C LEU A 148 4.97 11.06 -13.88
N MET A 149 4.30 10.49 -14.88
CA MET A 149 3.37 9.38 -14.71
C MET A 149 4.03 8.16 -14.05
N GLY A 150 5.23 7.78 -14.50
CA GLY A 150 6.00 6.68 -13.93
C GLY A 150 6.33 6.91 -12.45
N VAL A 151 6.76 8.11 -12.08
CA VAL A 151 7.05 8.49 -10.69
C VAL A 151 5.80 8.37 -9.81
N VAL A 152 4.64 8.88 -10.27
CA VAL A 152 3.38 8.81 -9.52
C VAL A 152 2.96 7.37 -9.23
N VAL A 153 3.11 6.47 -10.20
CA VAL A 153 2.77 5.05 -10.01
C VAL A 153 3.73 4.35 -9.07
N LEU A 154 5.04 4.60 -9.20
CA LEU A 154 6.02 4.04 -8.28
C LEU A 154 5.74 4.48 -6.83
N MET A 155 5.41 5.76 -6.63
CA MET A 155 5.01 6.28 -5.33
C MET A 155 3.73 5.60 -4.81
N PHE A 156 2.72 5.43 -5.65
CA PHE A 156 1.48 4.76 -5.27
C PHE A 156 1.71 3.29 -4.88
N LEU A 157 2.47 2.54 -5.69
CA LEU A 157 2.79 1.14 -5.43
C LEU A 157 3.61 0.98 -4.15
N PHE A 158 4.59 1.85 -3.93
CA PHE A 158 5.36 1.87 -2.69
C PHE A 158 4.45 2.12 -1.48
N PHE A 159 3.56 3.12 -1.57
CA PHE A 159 2.61 3.43 -0.50
C PHE A 159 1.64 2.27 -0.22
N ALA A 160 1.08 1.67 -1.26
CA ALA A 160 0.20 0.50 -1.15
C ALA A 160 0.93 -0.68 -0.49
N SER A 161 2.17 -0.95 -0.91
CA SER A 161 3.01 -2.01 -0.33
C SER A 161 3.26 -1.79 1.16
N VAL A 162 3.67 -0.59 1.57
CA VAL A 162 3.87 -0.23 2.98
C VAL A 162 2.58 -0.41 3.79
N ARG A 163 1.44 0.02 3.25
CA ARG A 163 0.13 -0.13 3.90
C ARG A 163 -0.28 -1.59 4.05
N ILE A 164 -0.09 -2.42 3.02
CA ILE A 164 -0.39 -3.85 3.05
C ILE A 164 0.50 -4.55 4.09
N ARG A 165 1.81 -4.29 4.07
CA ARG A 165 2.75 -4.86 5.05
C ARG A 165 2.37 -4.50 6.49
N SER A 166 2.08 -3.22 6.75
CA SER A 166 1.67 -2.76 8.08
C SER A 166 0.36 -3.41 8.54
N ASN A 167 -0.62 -3.57 7.65
CA ASN A 167 -1.88 -4.22 7.98
C ASN A 167 -1.69 -5.74 8.23
N ASN A 168 -0.78 -6.41 7.51
CA ASN A 168 -0.45 -7.82 7.76
C ASN A 168 0.15 -8.00 9.15
N LEU A 169 1.15 -7.20 9.51
CA LEU A 169 1.77 -7.22 10.83
C LEU A 169 0.74 -7.03 11.95
N LYS A 170 -0.16 -6.05 11.80
CA LYS A 170 -1.24 -5.82 12.78
C LYS A 170 -2.20 -7.01 12.85
N ASN A 171 -2.51 -7.64 11.72
CA ASN A 171 -3.39 -8.79 11.69
C ASN A 171 -2.78 -10.01 12.41
N GLU A 172 -1.49 -10.27 12.22
CA GLU A 172 -0.73 -11.30 12.95
C GLU A 172 -0.70 -11.00 14.45
N PHE A 173 -0.30 -9.78 14.81
CA PHE A 173 -0.30 -9.27 16.19
C PHE A 173 -1.64 -9.53 16.91
N TYR A 174 -2.76 -9.12 16.32
CA TYR A 174 -4.07 -9.36 16.94
C TYR A 174 -4.45 -10.84 16.97
N SER A 175 -4.04 -11.63 15.96
CA SER A 175 -4.32 -13.06 15.93
C SER A 175 -3.62 -13.79 17.07
N ASP A 176 -2.34 -13.50 17.30
CA ASP A 176 -1.56 -14.15 18.36
C ASP A 176 -2.08 -13.74 19.74
N TYR A 177 -2.38 -12.46 19.93
CA TYR A 177 -3.01 -11.97 21.16
C TYR A 177 -4.35 -12.67 21.44
N ILE A 178 -5.19 -12.84 20.42
CA ILE A 178 -6.47 -13.56 20.58
C ILE A 178 -6.23 -15.01 20.99
N THR A 179 -5.32 -15.71 20.32
CA THR A 179 -4.99 -17.11 20.62
C THR A 179 -4.52 -17.27 22.06
N ILE A 180 -3.52 -16.48 22.47
CA ILE A 180 -2.94 -16.57 23.82
C ILE A 180 -3.99 -16.27 24.90
N VAL A 181 -4.81 -15.23 24.72
CA VAL A 181 -5.84 -14.89 25.71
C VAL A 181 -6.94 -15.97 25.76
N GLN A 182 -7.26 -16.62 24.64
CA GLN A 182 -8.19 -17.74 24.62
C GLN A 182 -7.63 -18.97 25.36
N GLU A 183 -6.35 -19.31 25.16
CA GLU A 183 -5.67 -20.38 25.90
C GLU A 183 -5.70 -20.12 27.41
N ILE A 184 -5.43 -18.88 27.84
CA ILE A 184 -5.52 -18.48 29.26
C ILE A 184 -6.94 -18.69 29.82
N ILE A 185 -7.98 -18.34 29.05
CA ILE A 185 -9.38 -18.56 29.46
C ILE A 185 -9.68 -20.06 29.62
N GLU A 186 -9.17 -20.88 28.70
CA GLU A 186 -9.35 -22.34 28.75
C GLU A 186 -8.65 -22.96 29.95
N GLU A 187 -7.40 -22.57 30.23
CA GLU A 187 -6.65 -22.99 31.43
C GLU A 187 -7.34 -22.58 32.73
N GLN A 188 -7.90 -21.36 32.79
CA GLN A 188 -8.68 -20.93 33.96
C GLN A 188 -9.95 -21.77 34.16
N ARG A 189 -10.56 -22.24 33.07
CA ARG A 189 -11.79 -23.04 33.11
C ARG A 189 -11.50 -24.48 33.51
N SER A 190 -10.42 -25.09 33.00
CA SER A 190 -10.00 -26.43 33.41
C SER A 190 -9.55 -26.48 34.86
N GLY A 191 -8.73 -25.52 35.32
CA GLY A 191 -8.30 -25.46 36.72
C GLY A 191 -9.45 -25.28 37.71
N LYS A 192 -10.52 -24.55 37.32
CA LYS A 192 -11.75 -24.47 38.13
C LYS A 192 -12.54 -25.78 38.15
N ALA A 193 -12.52 -26.55 37.08
CA ALA A 193 -13.22 -27.84 36.99
C ALA A 193 -12.51 -28.94 37.80
N GLU A 194 -11.19 -28.88 37.96
CA GLU A 194 -10.43 -29.81 38.81
C GLU A 194 -10.58 -29.53 40.32
N MET A 195 -10.94 -28.30 40.68
CA MET A 195 -11.13 -27.87 42.08
C MET A 195 -12.59 -27.93 42.56
N ALA A 196 -13.55 -28.31 41.72
CA ALA A 196 -14.98 -28.39 42.01
C ALA A 196 -15.45 -29.84 42.20
#